data_AF-X1CV86-F1
#
_entry.id   AF-X1CV86-F1
#
_cell.length_a   1.000
_cell.length_b   1.000
_cell.length_c   1.000
_cell.angle_alpha   90.00
_cell.angle_beta   90.00
_cell.angle_gamma   90.00
#
_symmetry.space_group_name_H-M   'P 1'
#
loop_
_entity.id
_entity.type
_entity.pdbx_description
1 polymer ?
#
loop_
_entity_poly.entity_id
_entity_poly.type
_entity_poly.pdbx_seq_one_letter_code
_entity_poly.pdbx_strand_id
1 'polypeptide(L)'
;MKTSEHSSFHHNIFGPWDIIGHLSKEAANHCALIEGIPIAAGAGDTTTSYLGAGIVKPGIIFDVAGTASVLASCTNEFSPDLKYKTVMCSRSVIQNLFSPRYSFQPNHPKK
;
A
#
# COMPACT_ATOMS: atom_id res chain seq x y z
N MET A 1 11.78 -1.00 43.08
CA MET A 1 10.50 -0.30 42.90
C MET A 1 10.71 0.87 41.94
N LYS A 2 10.56 0.62 40.64
CA LYS A 2 10.18 1.61 39.63
C LYS A 2 9.00 1.01 38.89
N THR A 3 7.98 1.82 38.82
CA THR A 3 6.58 1.53 38.53
C THR A 3 6.38 1.04 37.11
N SER A 4 5.47 0.08 36.99
CA SER A 4 4.78 -0.32 35.78
C SER A 4 4.05 0.88 35.16
N GLU A 5 4.30 1.18 33.89
CA GLU A 5 3.44 2.08 33.10
C GLU A 5 3.17 1.49 31.70
N HIS A 6 1.92 1.09 31.52
CA HIS A 6 1.13 0.95 30.29
C HIS A 6 1.86 1.05 28.93
N SER A 7 2.22 -0.10 28.35
CA SER A 7 2.61 -0.20 26.93
C SER A 7 1.38 0.03 26.04
N SER A 8 1.19 1.27 25.61
CA SER A 8 0.19 1.64 24.60
C SER A 8 0.50 0.95 23.27
N PHE A 9 -0.44 0.18 22.72
CA PHE A 9 -0.36 -0.47 21.39
C PHE A 9 -0.09 0.56 20.28
N HIS A 10 1.17 0.90 20.01
CA HIS A 10 1.56 1.69 18.85
C HIS A 10 2.06 0.74 17.76
N HIS A 11 1.27 0.58 16.69
CA HIS A 11 1.74 -0.08 15.49
C HIS A 11 2.65 0.89 14.73
N ASN A 12 3.93 0.54 14.59
CA ASN A 12 4.85 1.30 13.74
C ASN A 12 4.43 1.20 12.27
N ILE A 13 4.43 2.33 11.56
CA ILE A 13 4.14 2.38 10.12
C ILE A 13 5.48 2.36 9.37
N PHE A 14 5.68 1.36 8.53
CA PHE A 14 6.87 1.20 7.69
C PHE A 14 6.51 1.38 6.21
N GLY A 15 7.48 1.86 5.43
CA GLY A 15 7.41 1.83 3.97
C GLY A 15 7.74 0.43 3.45
N PRO A 16 7.20 0.03 2.28
CA PRO A 16 7.43 -1.31 1.70
C PRO A 16 8.90 -1.58 1.30
N TRP A 17 9.76 -0.56 1.33
CA TRP A 17 11.21 -0.66 1.11
C TRP A 17 12.00 -0.84 2.41
N ASP A 18 11.36 -0.74 3.57
CA ASP A 18 12.03 -0.87 4.86
C ASP A 18 12.21 -2.35 5.21
N ILE A 19 13.41 -2.70 5.70
CA ILE A 19 13.66 -4.01 6.31
C ILE A 19 13.16 -3.96 7.75
N ILE A 20 12.11 -4.74 8.05
CA ILE A 20 11.45 -4.78 9.36
C ILE A 20 11.96 -5.90 10.26
N GLY A 21 12.84 -6.76 9.75
CA GLY A 21 13.43 -7.85 10.50
C GLY A 21 14.21 -8.80 9.61
N HIS A 22 14.62 -9.92 10.20
CA HIS A 22 15.28 -11.02 9.49
C HIS A 22 14.59 -12.33 9.87
N LEU A 23 14.55 -13.27 8.92
CA LEU A 23 13.86 -14.54 9.11
C LEU A 23 14.51 -15.35 10.24
N SER A 24 13.71 -15.76 11.24
CA SER A 24 14.20 -16.61 12.32
C SER A 24 14.50 -18.02 11.82
N LYS A 25 15.36 -18.75 12.54
CA LYS A 25 15.66 -20.16 12.26
C LYS A 25 14.41 -21.04 12.19
N GLU A 26 13.49 -20.84 13.13
CA GLU A 26 12.24 -21.60 13.21
C GLU A 26 11.36 -21.37 11.96
N ALA A 27 11.14 -20.10 11.60
CA ALA A 27 10.37 -19.75 10.41
C ALA A 27 11.06 -20.21 9.12
N ALA A 28 12.39 -20.11 9.05
CA ALA A 28 13.19 -20.60 7.93
C ALA A 28 12.99 -22.10 7.68
N ASN A 29 13.00 -22.92 8.75
CA ASN A 29 12.73 -24.35 8.66
C ASN A 29 11.31 -24.67 8.15
N HIS A 30 10.31 -23.90 8.57
CA HIS A 30 8.92 -24.11 8.15
C HIS A 30 8.66 -23.66 6.70
N CYS A 31 9.33 -22.60 6.25
CA CYS A 31 9.15 -22.03 4.92
C CYS A 31 10.13 -22.57 3.87
N ALA A 32 11.06 -23.45 4.26
CA ALA A 32 12.17 -23.91 3.43
C ALA A 32 13.01 -22.74 2.85
N LEU A 33 13.26 -21.73 3.69
CA LEU A 33 14.04 -20.53 3.36
C LEU A 33 15.33 -20.49 4.18
N ILE A 34 16.21 -19.54 3.88
CA ILE A 34 17.47 -19.36 4.60
C ILE A 34 17.23 -18.48 5.83
N GLU A 35 17.73 -18.94 6.98
CA GLU A 35 17.77 -18.14 8.22
C GLU A 35 18.50 -16.82 7.98
N GLY A 36 17.97 -15.73 8.55
CA GLY A 36 18.59 -14.42 8.46
C GLY A 36 18.32 -13.68 7.15
N ILE A 37 17.51 -14.20 6.22
CA ILE A 37 17.08 -13.42 5.04
C ILE A 37 16.33 -12.15 5.52
N PRO A 38 16.66 -10.96 4.98
CA PRO A 38 15.93 -9.73 5.29
C PRO A 38 14.45 -9.82 4.94
N ILE A 39 13.59 -9.34 5.84
CA ILE A 39 12.14 -9.25 5.65
C ILE A 39 11.80 -7.78 5.37
N ALA A 40 11.35 -7.49 4.16
CA ALA A 40 10.79 -6.18 3.82
C ALA A 40 9.38 -6.02 4.40
N ALA A 41 8.98 -4.79 4.72
CA ALA A 41 7.62 -4.50 5.12
C ALA A 41 6.63 -4.87 4.02
N GLY A 42 5.44 -5.34 4.41
CA GLY A 42 4.38 -5.66 3.46
C GLY A 42 3.90 -4.44 2.68
N ALA A 43 3.37 -4.69 1.48
CA ALA A 43 2.77 -3.70 0.61
C ALA A 43 1.31 -4.06 0.30
N GLY A 44 0.48 -3.05 -0.02
CA GLY A 44 -0.88 -3.29 -0.49
C GLY A 44 -0.91 -4.05 -1.82
N ASP A 45 -1.90 -4.94 -1.98
CA ASP A 45 -2.08 -5.79 -3.17
C ASP A 45 -2.19 -4.97 -4.46
N THR A 46 -2.99 -3.92 -4.43
CA THR A 46 -3.38 -3.13 -5.59
C THR A 46 -2.22 -2.22 -6.01
N THR A 47 -1.51 -1.63 -5.04
CA THR A 47 -0.35 -0.77 -5.31
C THR A 47 0.85 -1.60 -5.79
N THR A 48 1.01 -2.83 -5.29
CA THR A 48 2.02 -3.79 -5.79
C THR A 48 1.68 -4.26 -7.21
N SER A 49 0.39 -4.47 -7.52
CA SER A 49 -0.05 -4.79 -8.88
C SER A 49 0.36 -3.70 -9.88
N TYR A 50 0.31 -2.43 -9.48
CA TYR A 50 0.70 -1.32 -10.36
C TYR A 50 2.20 -1.26 -10.59
N LEU A 51 2.99 -1.57 -9.56
CA LEU A 51 4.43 -1.72 -9.70
C LEU A 51 4.76 -2.85 -10.68
N GLY A 52 4.11 -4.02 -10.52
CA GLY A 52 4.28 -5.15 -11.43
C GLY A 52 3.88 -4.85 -12.87
N ALA A 53 2.91 -3.94 -13.07
CA ALA A 53 2.49 -3.45 -14.39
C ALA A 53 3.37 -2.33 -14.97
N GLY A 54 4.43 -1.91 -14.26
CA GLY A 54 5.35 -0.86 -14.74
C GLY A 54 4.86 0.57 -14.57
N ILE A 55 3.85 0.80 -13.73
CA ILE A 55 3.32 2.14 -13.42
C ILE A 55 4.23 2.82 -12.39
N VAL A 56 5.37 3.34 -12.87
CA VAL A 56 6.47 3.81 -12.02
C VAL A 56 6.79 5.31 -12.15
N LYS A 57 6.00 6.06 -12.93
CA LYS A 57 6.18 7.51 -13.15
C LYS A 57 4.83 8.23 -13.27
N PRO A 58 4.76 9.52 -12.89
CA PRO A 58 3.54 10.29 -13.01
C PRO A 58 3.10 10.48 -14.46
N GLY A 59 1.82 10.77 -14.66
CA GLY A 59 1.23 11.03 -15.99
C GLY A 59 0.76 9.77 -16.72
N ILE A 60 0.83 8.59 -16.07
CA ILE A 60 0.27 7.35 -16.60
C ILE A 60 -1.17 7.20 -16.11
N ILE A 61 -2.09 6.91 -17.02
CA ILE A 61 -3.47 6.49 -16.74
C ILE A 61 -3.60 5.04 -17.18
N PHE A 62 -4.28 4.22 -16.41
CA PHE A 62 -4.45 2.80 -16.68
C PHE A 62 -5.79 2.31 -16.14
N ASP A 63 -6.29 1.25 -16.76
CA ASP A 63 -7.52 0.58 -16.38
C ASP A 63 -7.22 -0.87 -16.00
N VAL A 64 -7.69 -1.28 -14.83
CA VAL A 64 -7.63 -2.67 -14.37
C VAL A 64 -8.99 -3.29 -14.65
N ALA A 65 -9.09 -3.96 -15.80
CA ALA A 65 -10.28 -4.71 -16.18
C ALA A 65 -10.41 -5.98 -15.30
N GLY A 66 -11.35 -5.96 -14.36
CA GLY A 66 -11.61 -7.05 -13.44
C GLY A 66 -12.99 -6.93 -12.79
N THR A 67 -13.32 -7.85 -11.87
CA THR A 67 -14.62 -7.91 -11.18
C THR A 67 -15.01 -6.58 -10.55
N ALA A 68 -14.05 -5.90 -9.93
CA ALA A 68 -14.14 -4.48 -9.64
C ALA A 68 -13.22 -3.78 -10.63
N SER A 69 -13.80 -3.22 -11.71
CA SER A 69 -13.01 -2.47 -12.69
C SER A 69 -12.52 -1.17 -12.06
N VAL A 70 -11.25 -0.83 -12.27
CA VAL A 70 -10.60 0.32 -11.64
C VAL A 70 -9.90 1.18 -12.69
N LEU A 71 -10.45 2.37 -12.93
CA LEU A 71 -9.74 3.42 -13.65
C LEU A 71 -8.88 4.22 -12.67
N ALA A 72 -7.59 4.31 -12.96
CA ALA A 72 -6.59 4.87 -12.08
C ALA A 72 -5.54 5.69 -12.84
N SER A 73 -4.82 6.51 -12.09
CA SER A 73 -3.66 7.26 -12.60
C SER A 73 -2.48 7.17 -11.63
N CYS A 74 -1.31 7.60 -12.09
CA CYS A 74 -0.14 7.81 -11.25
C CYS A 74 0.20 9.29 -11.21
N THR A 75 0.33 9.86 -10.01
CA THR A 75 0.67 11.26 -9.78
C THR A 75 1.78 11.35 -8.74
N ASN A 76 2.50 12.48 -8.73
CA ASN A 76 3.44 12.84 -7.66
C ASN A 76 2.81 13.82 -6.66
N GLU A 77 1.51 14.08 -6.79
CA GLU A 77 0.74 14.99 -5.95
C GLU A 77 -0.37 14.22 -5.22
N PHE A 78 -0.47 14.44 -3.92
CA PHE A 78 -1.58 13.95 -3.12
C PHE A 78 -2.76 14.92 -3.23
N SER A 79 -3.71 14.58 -4.11
CA SER A 79 -4.90 15.40 -4.37
C SER A 79 -6.16 14.53 -4.25
N PRO A 80 -6.67 14.30 -3.03
CA PRO A 80 -7.89 13.52 -2.81
C PRO A 80 -9.14 14.31 -3.23
N ASP A 81 -10.14 13.63 -3.78
CA ASP A 81 -11.44 14.24 -4.09
C ASP A 81 -12.26 14.44 -2.81
N LEU A 82 -12.09 15.60 -2.18
CA LEU A 82 -12.82 15.96 -0.95
C LEU A 82 -14.26 16.38 -1.20
N LYS A 83 -14.60 16.79 -2.43
CA LYS A 83 -15.90 17.37 -2.77
C LYS A 83 -16.94 16.31 -3.08
N TYR A 84 -16.63 15.41 -4.01
CA TYR A 84 -17.55 14.37 -4.46
C TYR A 84 -17.23 13.01 -3.83
N LYS A 85 -16.03 12.83 -3.28
CA LYS A 85 -15.60 11.58 -2.62
C LYS A 85 -15.65 10.37 -3.57
N THR A 86 -15.45 10.62 -4.86
CA THR A 86 -15.50 9.61 -5.93
C THR A 86 -14.12 9.07 -6.29
N VAL A 87 -13.06 9.85 -6.05
CA VAL A 87 -11.68 9.47 -6.32
C VAL A 87 -10.91 9.27 -5.02
N MET A 88 -10.48 8.04 -4.78
CA MET A 88 -9.59 7.69 -3.68
C MET A 88 -8.14 7.96 -4.10
N CYS A 89 -7.39 8.67 -3.27
CA CYS A 89 -5.96 8.92 -3.50
C CYS A 89 -5.13 8.10 -2.49
N SER A 90 -4.55 7.00 -2.94
CA SER A 90 -3.74 6.11 -2.10
C SER A 90 -2.24 6.30 -2.36
N ARG A 91 -1.38 6.01 -1.39
CA ARG A 91 0.09 6.01 -1.58
C ARG A 91 0.49 4.86 -2.50
N SER A 92 1.45 5.12 -3.40
CA SER A 92 2.13 4.08 -4.17
C SER A 92 3.15 3.34 -3.29
N VAL A 93 3.61 2.19 -3.78
CA VAL A 93 4.80 1.50 -3.23
C VAL A 93 6.10 2.19 -3.59
N ILE A 94 6.07 3.13 -4.55
CA ILE A 94 7.20 4.02 -4.88
C ILE A 94 7.04 5.32 -4.11
N GLN A 95 8.13 5.76 -3.48
CA GLN A 95 8.19 7.01 -2.74
C GLN A 95 7.69 8.20 -3.57
N ASN A 96 6.96 9.10 -2.91
CA ASN A 96 6.43 10.33 -3.50
C ASN A 96 5.45 10.15 -4.66
N LEU A 97 4.97 8.93 -4.91
CA LEU A 97 3.91 8.67 -5.88
C LEU A 97 2.60 8.30 -5.19
N PHE A 98 1.51 8.67 -5.85
CA PHE A 98 0.14 8.41 -5.44
C PHE A 98 -0.63 7.79 -6.60
N SER A 99 -1.68 7.07 -6.26
CA SER A 99 -2.60 6.46 -7.21
C SER A 99 -4.01 6.97 -6.95
N PRO A 100 -4.42 8.08 -7.59
CA PRO A 100 -5.81 8.51 -7.66
C PRO A 100 -6.60 7.49 -8.50
N ARG A 101 -7.69 6.98 -7.93
CA ARG A 101 -8.51 5.93 -8.55
C ARG A 101 -9.98 6.18 -8.34
N TYR A 102 -10.76 5.93 -9.38
CA TYR A 102 -12.20 5.94 -9.26
C TYR A 102 -12.66 4.78 -8.37
N SER A 103 -13.45 5.10 -7.35
CA SER A 103 -14.13 4.10 -6.52
C SER A 103 -15.62 4.17 -6.78
N PHE A 104 -16.21 3.09 -7.29
CA PHE A 104 -17.65 2.99 -7.41
C PHE A 104 -18.28 2.93 -6.01
N GLN A 105 -19.06 3.96 -5.66
CA GLN A 105 -19.86 3.97 -4.43
C GLN A 105 -21.34 3.77 -4.79
N PRO A 106 -21.94 2.60 -4.50
CA PRO A 106 -23.30 2.28 -4.93
C PRO A 106 -24.38 3.23 -4.37
N ASN A 107 -24.08 3.95 -3.29
CA ASN A 107 -25.04 4.82 -2.57
C ASN A 107 -24.73 6.32 -2.67
N HIS A 108 -23.82 6.76 -3.55
CA HIS A 108 -23.62 8.19 -3.76
C HIS A 108 -24.70 8.71 -4.72
N PRO A 109 -25.44 9.78 -4.38
CA PRO A 109 -26.43 10.35 -5.28
C PRO A 109 -25.73 10.78 -6.58
N LYS A 110 -26.13 10.16 -7.70
CA LYS A 110 -25.74 10.63 -9.03
C LYS A 110 -26.36 12.01 -9.19
N LYS A 111 -25.52 13.05 -9.28
CA LYS A 111 -25.98 14.37 -9.71
C LYS A 111 -26.32 14.32 -11.19
#